data_AF-A0A846KUQ4-F1
#
_entry.id   AF-A0A846KUQ4-F1
#
_cell.length_a   1.000
_cell.length_b   1.000
_cell.length_c   1.000
_cell.angle_alpha   90.00
_cell.angle_beta   90.00
_cell.angle_gamma   90.00
#
_symmetry.space_group_name_H-M   'P 1'
#
loop_
_entity.id
_entity.type
_entity.pdbx_description
1 polymer ?
#
loop_
_entity_poly.entity_id
_entity_poly.type
_entity_poly.pdbx_seq_one_letter_code
_entity_poly.pdbx_strand_id
1 'polypeptide(L)'
;GFQNYPALHIAIEEDFENLAEKILQKMLPEDLGKQNFQNDTALHLAIEGDFETLAEKIIDKMTPKDLALQGFEKATTLALAREKGFTNLAEKIYAKQHPIFAVFKRLLPYTTT
;
A
#
# COMPACT_ATOMS: atom_id res chain seq x y z
N GLY A 1 -21.07 10.99 -13.97
CA GLY A 1 -21.31 10.86 -12.52
C GLY A 1 -20.02 10.40 -11.88
N PHE A 2 -19.37 11.27 -11.10
CA PHE A 2 -18.04 11.04 -10.51
C PHE A 2 -18.12 10.49 -9.07
N GLN A 3 -19.28 9.95 -8.65
CA GLN A 3 -19.61 9.72 -7.24
C GLN A 3 -18.94 8.51 -6.57
N ASN A 4 -17.89 7.92 -7.15
CA ASN A 4 -17.18 6.83 -6.48
C ASN A 4 -15.67 6.82 -6.71
N TYR A 5 -15.09 7.95 -7.12
CA TYR A 5 -13.64 8.06 -7.19
C TYR A 5 -13.12 8.55 -5.83
N PRO A 6 -12.43 7.73 -5.03
CA PRO A 6 -12.04 8.15 -3.70
C PRO A 6 -11.02 9.30 -3.83
N ALA A 7 -11.17 10.34 -3.00
CA ALA A 7 -10.39 11.57 -3.14
C ALA A 7 -8.86 11.34 -3.06
N LEU A 8 -8.44 10.29 -2.34
CA LEU A 8 -7.03 9.91 -2.26
C LEU A 8 -6.48 9.41 -3.60
N HIS A 9 -7.25 8.66 -4.39
CA HIS A 9 -6.84 8.21 -5.72
C HIS A 9 -6.60 9.40 -6.65
N ILE A 10 -7.53 10.37 -6.69
CA ILE A 10 -7.38 11.59 -7.50
C ILE A 10 -6.11 12.34 -7.11
N ALA A 11 -5.88 12.52 -5.81
CA ALA A 11 -4.72 13.27 -5.34
C ALA A 11 -3.39 12.60 -5.71
N ILE A 12 -3.36 11.27 -5.83
CA ILE A 12 -2.18 10.51 -6.26
C ILE A 12 -2.00 10.60 -7.78
N GLU A 13 -3.08 10.40 -8.55
CA GLU A 13 -3.05 10.46 -10.02
C GLU A 13 -2.65 11.84 -10.55
N GLU A 14 -3.07 12.90 -9.86
CA GLU A 14 -2.74 14.29 -10.19
C GLU A 14 -1.41 14.76 -9.58
N ASP A 15 -0.60 13.85 -9.00
CA ASP A 15 0.72 14.16 -8.40
C ASP A 15 0.65 15.25 -7.31
N PHE A 16 -0.46 15.28 -6.55
CA PHE A 16 -0.67 16.19 -5.44
C PHE A 16 -0.27 15.52 -4.12
N GLU A 17 0.99 15.11 -3.98
CA GLU A 17 1.50 14.34 -2.83
C GLU A 17 1.15 14.98 -1.47
N ASN A 18 1.36 16.29 -1.33
CA ASN A 18 0.99 17.03 -0.10
C ASN A 18 -0.51 16.97 0.22
N LEU A 19 -1.37 16.95 -0.79
CA LEU A 19 -2.81 16.82 -0.62
C LEU A 19 -3.17 15.37 -0.29
N ALA A 20 -2.57 14.40 -0.98
CA ALA A 20 -2.73 12.98 -0.72
C ALA A 20 -2.37 12.64 0.73
N GLU A 21 -1.28 13.18 1.26
CA GLU A 21 -0.91 13.02 2.66
C GLU A 21 -1.95 13.60 3.63
N LYS A 22 -2.46 14.80 3.37
CA LYS A 22 -3.50 15.43 4.20
C LYS A 22 -4.81 14.65 4.16
N ILE A 23 -5.16 14.09 3.01
CA ILE A 23 -6.34 13.22 2.87
C ILE A 23 -6.11 11.94 3.67
N LEU A 24 -4.98 11.26 3.46
CA LEU A 24 -4.61 10.04 4.16
C LEU A 24 -4.66 10.22 5.68
N GLN A 25 -4.17 11.35 6.21
CA GLN A 25 -4.22 11.65 7.65
C GLN A 25 -5.64 11.61 8.21
N LYS A 26 -6.64 12.06 7.45
CA LYS A 26 -8.06 12.13 7.85
C LYS A 26 -8.84 10.84 7.56
N MET A 27 -8.32 9.96 6.72
CA MET A 27 -8.97 8.69 6.38
C MET A 27 -8.87 7.68 7.51
N LEU A 28 -9.95 6.91 7.67
CA LEU A 28 -9.99 5.75 8.55
C LEU A 28 -9.43 4.52 7.84
N PRO A 29 -8.84 3.55 8.55
CA PRO A 29 -8.31 2.32 7.96
C PRO A 29 -9.29 1.60 7.02
N GLU A 30 -10.57 1.53 7.39
CA GLU A 30 -11.64 0.88 6.63
C GLU A 30 -11.92 1.52 5.26
N ASP A 31 -11.48 2.76 5.03
CA ASP A 31 -11.64 3.44 3.74
C ASP A 31 -10.52 3.10 2.75
N LEU A 32 -9.37 2.61 3.22
CA LEU A 32 -8.17 2.42 2.39
C LEU A 32 -8.25 1.19 1.47
N GLY A 33 -9.16 0.26 1.75
CA GLY A 33 -9.48 -0.86 0.86
C GLY A 33 -10.36 -0.48 -0.34
N LYS A 34 -10.82 0.77 -0.46
CA LYS A 34 -11.64 1.22 -1.60
C LYS A 34 -10.83 1.17 -2.89
N GLN A 35 -11.44 0.60 -3.93
CA GLN A 35 -10.86 0.44 -5.26
C GLN A 35 -11.48 1.44 -6.24
N ASN A 36 -10.69 1.95 -7.19
CA ASN A 36 -11.17 2.78 -8.30
C ASN A 36 -11.83 1.92 -9.41
N PHE A 37 -12.15 2.51 -10.56
CA PHE A 37 -12.78 1.77 -11.67
C PHE A 37 -11.87 0.73 -12.34
N GLN A 38 -10.55 0.81 -12.14
CA GLN A 38 -9.57 -0.20 -12.58
C GLN A 38 -9.33 -1.30 -11.54
N ASN A 39 -10.03 -1.24 -10.41
CA ASN A 39 -9.84 -2.05 -9.21
C ASN A 39 -8.59 -1.66 -8.38
N ASP A 40 -7.93 -0.55 -8.68
CA ASP A 40 -6.74 -0.14 -7.94
C ASP A 40 -7.11 0.51 -6.61
N THR A 41 -6.46 0.10 -5.53
CA THR A 41 -6.47 0.85 -4.27
C THR A 41 -5.49 2.02 -4.35
N ALA A 42 -5.58 2.97 -3.42
CA ALA A 42 -4.62 4.08 -3.35
C ALA A 42 -3.16 3.59 -3.24
N LEU A 43 -2.93 2.41 -2.65
CA LEU A 43 -1.59 1.82 -2.57
C LEU A 43 -1.08 1.32 -3.93
N HIS A 44 -1.95 0.79 -4.80
CA HIS A 44 -1.54 0.41 -6.16
C HIS A 44 -1.04 1.63 -6.92
N LEU A 45 -1.83 2.70 -6.93
CA LEU A 45 -1.47 3.96 -7.59
C LEU A 45 -0.21 4.60 -7.01
N ALA A 46 -0.05 4.59 -5.67
CA ALA A 46 1.14 5.13 -5.03
C ALA A 46 2.42 4.38 -5.43
N ILE A 47 2.35 3.05 -5.57
CA ILE A 47 3.48 2.22 -6.01
C ILE A 47 3.74 2.46 -7.51
N GLU A 48 2.71 2.48 -8.35
CA GLU A 48 2.85 2.73 -9.79
C GLU A 48 3.44 4.11 -10.07
N GLY A 49 3.04 5.14 -9.32
CA GLY A 49 3.53 6.51 -9.42
C GLY A 49 4.86 6.78 -8.69
N ASP A 50 5.56 5.76 -8.19
CA ASP A 50 6.85 5.91 -7.48
C ASP A 50 6.80 6.75 -6.19
N PHE A 51 5.61 6.92 -5.58
CA PHE A 51 5.41 7.65 -4.32
C PHE A 51 5.76 6.79 -3.09
N GLU A 52 7.02 6.37 -2.97
CA GLU A 52 7.46 5.38 -1.98
C GLU A 52 7.13 5.78 -0.53
N THR A 53 7.31 7.07 -0.19
CA THR A 53 7.01 7.62 1.14
C THR A 53 5.51 7.59 1.45
N LEU A 54 4.67 7.97 0.49
CA LEU A 54 3.22 7.92 0.65
C LEU A 54 2.74 6.46 0.73
N ALA A 55 3.26 5.59 -0.14
CA ALA A 55 2.96 4.15 -0.13
C ALA A 55 3.28 3.53 1.24
N GLU A 56 4.41 3.90 1.84
CA GLU A 56 4.78 3.45 3.18
C GLU A 56 3.73 3.87 4.24
N LYS A 57 3.30 5.14 4.22
CA LYS A 57 2.27 5.67 5.13
C LYS A 57 0.91 4.99 4.91
N ILE A 58 0.55 4.68 3.66
CA ILE A 58 -0.67 3.95 3.34
C ILE A 58 -0.60 2.51 3.90
N ILE A 59 0.52 1.81 3.69
CA ILE A 59 0.74 0.45 4.23
C ILE A 59 0.58 0.46 5.74
N ASP A 60 1.10 1.47 6.45
CA ASP A 60 1.00 1.56 7.91
C ASP A 60 -0.45 1.65 8.41
N LYS A 61 -1.34 2.30 7.65
CA LYS A 61 -2.76 2.40 7.99
C LYS A 61 -3.63 1.25 7.50
N MET A 62 -3.26 0.58 6.40
CA MET A 62 -4.05 -0.52 5.83
C MET A 62 -4.07 -1.75 6.74
N THR A 63 -5.14 -2.55 6.64
CA THR A 63 -5.21 -3.87 7.26
C THR A 63 -4.56 -4.93 6.37
N PRO A 64 -4.19 -6.11 6.91
CA PRO A 64 -3.68 -7.22 6.10
C PRO A 64 -4.65 -7.65 4.99
N LYS A 65 -5.96 -7.54 5.23
CA LYS A 65 -7.00 -7.84 4.23
C LYS A 65 -6.94 -6.89 3.04
N ASP A 66 -6.73 -5.60 3.29
CA ASP A 66 -6.67 -4.59 2.23
C ASP A 66 -5.43 -4.80 1.35
N LEU A 67 -4.30 -5.22 1.94
CA LEU A 67 -3.07 -5.52 1.21
C LEU A 67 -3.18 -6.72 0.27
N ALA A 68 -4.17 -7.59 0.47
CA ALA A 68 -4.43 -8.76 -0.36
C ALA A 68 -5.36 -8.46 -1.55
N LEU A 69 -5.91 -7.25 -1.64
CA LEU A 69 -6.75 -6.84 -2.76
C LEU A 69 -5.94 -6.81 -4.06
N GLN A 70 -6.61 -7.17 -5.15
CA GLN A 70 -6.06 -7.21 -6.49
C GLN A 70 -6.51 -6.00 -7.28
N GLY A 71 -5.56 -5.27 -7.85
CA GLY A 71 -5.76 -4.13 -8.75
C GLY A 71 -5.96 -4.54 -10.20
N PHE A 72 -5.57 -3.64 -11.10
CA PHE A 72 -5.55 -3.87 -12.53
C PHE A 72 -4.77 -5.16 -12.88
N GLU A 73 -5.26 -5.91 -13.86
CA GLU A 73 -4.70 -7.21 -14.28
C GLU A 73 -4.52 -8.25 -13.17
N LYS A 74 -5.26 -8.13 -12.06
CA LYS A 74 -5.13 -8.96 -10.87
C LYS A 74 -3.79 -8.81 -10.13
N ALA A 75 -3.05 -7.73 -10.39
CA ALA A 75 -1.81 -7.42 -9.70
C ALA A 75 -2.09 -7.16 -8.22
N THR A 76 -1.19 -7.63 -7.35
CA THR A 76 -1.21 -7.24 -5.92
C THR A 76 -0.16 -6.17 -5.69
N THR A 77 -0.37 -5.34 -4.68
CA THR A 77 0.64 -4.33 -4.27
C THR A 77 2.00 -4.94 -3.94
N LEU A 78 2.04 -6.18 -3.42
CA LEU A 78 3.29 -6.92 -3.21
C LEU A 78 3.99 -7.27 -4.53
N ALA A 79 3.24 -7.70 -5.55
CA ALA A 79 3.79 -8.02 -6.86
C ALA A 79 4.33 -6.77 -7.54
N LEU A 80 3.56 -5.68 -7.54
CA LEU A 80 3.97 -4.38 -8.10
C LEU A 80 5.24 -3.83 -7.41
N ALA A 81 5.29 -3.86 -6.08
CA ALA A 81 6.47 -3.41 -5.35
C ALA A 81 7.73 -4.21 -5.70
N ARG A 82 7.59 -5.53 -5.95
CA ARG A 82 8.71 -6.37 -6.38
C ARG A 82 9.14 -6.07 -7.82
N GLU A 83 8.18 -5.91 -8.73
CA GLU A 83 8.44 -5.59 -10.13
C GLU A 83 9.19 -4.26 -10.27
N LYS A 84 8.80 -3.26 -9.47
CA LYS A 84 9.47 -1.95 -9.43
C LYS A 84 10.77 -1.92 -8.62
N GLY A 85 11.15 -3.03 -7.97
CA GLY A 85 12.37 -3.12 -7.17
C GLY A 85 12.30 -2.42 -5.80
N PHE A 86 11.11 -2.02 -5.34
CA PHE A 86 10.85 -1.42 -4.02
C PHE A 86 10.92 -2.48 -2.92
N THR A 87 12.14 -2.94 -2.68
CA THR A 87 12.43 -4.08 -1.80
C THR A 87 11.95 -3.83 -0.37
N ASN A 88 12.14 -2.61 0.15
CA ASN A 88 11.69 -2.24 1.49
C ASN A 88 10.16 -2.27 1.62
N LEU A 89 9.44 -1.71 0.63
CA LEU A 89 7.98 -1.76 0.61
C LEU A 89 7.47 -3.20 0.48
N ALA A 90 8.05 -3.99 -0.42
CA ALA A 90 7.69 -5.39 -0.61
C ALA A 90 7.86 -6.20 0.69
N GLU A 91 8.97 -6.00 1.39
CA GLU A 91 9.19 -6.61 2.71
C GLU A 91 8.16 -6.15 3.74
N LYS A 92 7.84 -4.85 3.77
CA LYS A 92 6.85 -4.29 4.70
C LYS A 92 5.45 -4.86 4.46
N ILE A 93 5.02 -4.91 3.20
CA ILE A 93 3.74 -5.52 2.80
C ILE A 93 3.71 -6.99 3.21
N TYR A 94 4.76 -7.74 2.88
CA TYR A 94 4.85 -9.18 3.18
C TYR A 94 4.81 -9.44 4.69
N ALA A 95 5.58 -8.69 5.48
CA ALA A 95 5.60 -8.81 6.93
C ALA A 95 4.24 -8.48 7.57
N LYS A 96 3.51 -7.51 7.01
CA LYS A 96 2.18 -7.13 7.51
C LYS A 96 1.11 -8.18 7.16
N GLN A 97 1.23 -8.84 6.01
CA GLN A 97 0.38 -9.98 5.64
C GLN A 97 0.74 -11.27 6.40
N HIS A 98 2.01 -11.44 6.78
CA HIS A 98 2.53 -12.64 7.44
C HIS A 98 3.20 -12.26 8.77
N PRO A 99 2.44 -11.96 9.84
CA PRO A 99 3.01 -11.47 11.10
C PRO A 99 4.07 -12.40 11.71
N ILE A 100 3.93 -13.72 11.49
CA ILE A 100 4.90 -14.73 11.91
C ILE A 100 6.28 -14.49 11.27
N PHE A 101 6.35 -14.07 10.00
CA PHE A 101 7.60 -13.72 9.34
C PHE A 101 8.30 -12.54 10.03
N ALA A 102 7.54 -11.52 10.43
CA ALA A 102 8.07 -10.37 11.15
C ALA A 102 8.67 -10.78 12.52
N VAL A 103 8.04 -11.73 13.20
CA VAL A 103 8.57 -12.31 14.45
C VAL A 103 9.87 -13.05 14.20
N PHE A 104 9.93 -13.95 13.22
CA PHE A 104 11.16 -14.68 12.89
C PHE A 104 12.31 -13.76 12.51
N LYS A 105 12.07 -12.74 11.66
CA LYS A 105 13.11 -11.78 11.24
C LYS A 105 13.75 -11.06 12.44
N ARG A 106 12.97 -10.75 13.48
CA ARG A 106 13.47 -10.13 14.73
C ARG A 106 14.27 -11.09 15.61
N LEU A 107 14.06 -12.40 15.45
CA LEU A 107 14.73 -13.44 16.25
C LEU A 107 16.03 -13.96 15.61
N LEU A 108 16.21 -13.81 14.29
CA LEU A 108 17.45 -14.17 13.58
C LEU A 108 18.76 -13.58 14.16
N PRO A 109 18.83 -12.34 14.69
CA PRO A 109 20.06 -11.88 15.37
C PRO A 109 20.42 -12.66 16.64
N TYR A 110 19.54 -13.53 17.15
CA TYR A 110 19.75 -14.35 18.35
C TYR A 110 20.05 -15.83 18.06
N THR A 111 20.08 -16.27 16.79
CA THR A 111 20.26 -17.69 16.43
C THR A 111 21.62 -18.04 15.81
N THR A 112 22.56 -17.10 15.76
CA THR A 112 23.98 -17.43 15.49
C THR A 112 24.73 -17.57 16.80
N THR A 113 24.81 -18.80 17.30
CA THR A 113 25.85 -19.25 18.24
C THR A 113 26.14 -20.73 17.97
#